data_AF-A0A8S2ZCS4-F1
#
_entry.id   AF-A0A8S2ZCS4-F1
#
_cell.length_a   1.000
_cell.length_b   1.000
_cell.length_c   1.000
_cell.angle_alpha   90.00
_cell.angle_beta   90.00
_cell.angle_gamma   90.00
#
_symmetry.space_group_name_H-M   'P 1'
#
loop_
_entity.id
_entity.type
_entity.pdbx_description
1 polymer ?
#
loop_
_entity_poly.entity_id
_entity_poly.type
_entity_poly.pdbx_seq_one_letter_code
_entity_poly.pdbx_strand_id
1 'polypeptide(L)' 'MPMLSSCIQMTRDGQYIFVTGAYKPRVRCYDVNELSLKFERCFDNECIQMKILSEDYS' A
#
# COMPACT_ATOMS: atom_id res chain seq x y z
N MET A 1 0.07 -5.15 13.39
CA MET A 1 1.27 -4.40 12.96
C MET A 1 2.05 -5.31 12.02
N PRO A 2 2.34 -4.94 10.75
CA PRO A 2 3.26 -5.76 9.95
C PRO A 2 4.62 -5.78 10.67
N MET A 3 5.20 -6.96 10.89
CA MET A 3 6.54 -7.05 11.49
C MET A 3 7.60 -6.40 10.60
N LEU A 4 7.37 -6.41 9.27
CA LEU A 4 8.22 -5.81 8.26
C LEU A 4 7.33 -5.29 7.11
N SER A 5 7.58 -4.07 6.65
CA SER A 5 7.02 -3.52 5.41
C SER A 5 8.05 -3.63 4.29
N SER A 6 7.75 -4.37 3.24
CA SER A 6 8.70 -4.68 2.15
C SER A 6 8.73 -3.63 1.06
N CYS A 7 7.57 -3.06 0.70
CA CYS A 7 7.45 -2.03 -0.32
C CYS A 7 6.52 -0.91 0.14
N ILE A 8 6.97 0.33 -0.09
CA ILE A 8 6.20 1.54 0.13
C ILE A 8 6.25 2.34 -1.17
N GLN A 9 5.09 2.69 -1.72
CA GLN A 9 4.98 3.53 -2.91
C GLN A 9 3.89 4.58 -2.69
N MET A 10 4.10 5.76 -3.26
CA MET A 10 3.15 6.87 -3.21
C MET A 10 2.67 7.15 -4.64
N THR A 11 1.38 7.44 -4.77
CA THR A 11 0.78 7.96 -6.01
C THR A 11 1.44 9.28 -6.39
N ARG A 12 1.39 9.65 -7.69
CA ARG A 12 2.07 10.86 -8.17
C ARG A 12 1.39 12.13 -7.70
N ASP A 13 0.08 12.09 -7.51
CA ASP A 13 -0.71 13.16 -6.92
C ASP A 13 -0.43 13.35 -5.41
N GLY A 14 0.26 12.39 -4.78
CA GLY A 14 0.62 12.41 -3.37
C GLY A 14 -0.55 12.11 -2.41
N GLN A 15 -1.67 11.60 -2.90
CA GLN A 15 -2.88 11.43 -2.07
C GLN A 15 -2.97 10.05 -1.43
N TYR A 16 -2.36 9.04 -2.05
CA TYR A 16 -2.46 7.65 -1.62
C TYR A 16 -1.09 7.01 -1.42
N ILE A 17 -0.91 6.39 -0.25
CA ILE A 17 0.28 5.62 0.10
C ILE A 17 -0.08 4.15 0.13
N PHE A 18 0.62 3.35 -0.68
CA PHE A 18 0.48 1.91 -0.72
C PHE A 18 1.65 1.24 0.01
N VAL A 19 1.33 0.35 0.94
CA VAL A 19 2.30 -0.37 1.75
C VAL A 19 2.02 -1.87 1.70
N THR A 20 3.05 -2.67 1.45
CA THR A 20 2.97 -4.14 1.57
C THR A 20 3.72 -4.63 2.80
N GLY A 21 3.20 -5.67 3.43
CA GLY A 21 3.85 -6.33 4.58
C GLY A 21 4.01 -7.83 4.38
N ALA A 22 5.04 -8.40 5.01
CA ALA A 22 5.38 -9.82 4.87
C ALA A 22 4.48 -10.76 5.71
N TYR A 23 4.15 -10.37 6.95
CA TYR A 23 3.32 -11.21 7.84
C TYR A 23 1.83 -11.10 7.50
N LYS A 24 1.23 -12.26 7.14
CA LYS A 24 -0.06 -12.34 6.42
C LYS A 24 -0.04 -11.35 5.25
N PRO A 25 0.59 -11.75 4.12
CA PRO A 25 0.87 -10.87 3.01
C PRO A 25 -0.36 -10.04 2.64
N ARG A 26 -0.19 -8.73 2.58
CA ARG A 26 -1.28 -7.80 2.31
C ARG A 26 -0.77 -6.48 1.78
N VAL A 27 -1.60 -5.82 0.99
CA VAL A 27 -1.45 -4.41 0.63
C VAL A 27 -2.41 -3.57 1.44
N ARG A 28 -1.93 -2.41 1.89
CA ARG A 28 -2.68 -1.38 2.59
C ARG A 28 -2.58 -0.09 1.79
N CYS A 29 -3.71 0.58 1.61
CA CYS A 29 -3.78 1.91 1.03
C CYS A 29 -4.18 2.90 2.11
N TYR A 30 -3.34 3.90 2.34
CA TYR A 30 -3.60 5.00 3.25
C TYR A 30 -3.96 6.25 2.46
N ASP A 31 -5.01 6.93 2.89
CA ASP A 31 -5.41 8.23 2.37
C ASP A 31 -4.75 9.33 3.21
N VAL A 32 -3.98 10.20 2.56
CA VAL A 32 -3.22 11.26 3.21
C VAL A 32 -4.11 12.41 3.67
N ASN A 33 -5.21 12.69 2.97
CA ASN A 33 -6.15 13.76 3.36
C ASN A 33 -6.95 13.39 4.60
N GLU A 34 -7.39 12.13 4.67
CA GLU A 34 -8.19 11.65 5.80
C GLU A 34 -7.33 11.09 6.95
N LEU A 35 -6.03 10.93 6.74
CA LEU A 35 -5.09 10.30 7.67
C LEU A 35 -5.57 8.91 8.14
N SER A 36 -6.19 8.17 7.21
CA SER A 36 -6.94 6.96 7.49
C SER A 36 -6.49 5.79 6.61
N LEU A 37 -6.84 4.57 7.00
CA LEU A 37 -6.68 3.39 6.15
C LEU A 37 -7.89 3.31 5.21
N LYS A 38 -7.68 3.58 3.92
CA LYS A 38 -8.73 3.48 2.90
C LYS A 38 -9.17 2.02 2.70
N PHE A 39 -8.23 1.09 2.61
CA PHE A 39 -8.51 -0.35 2.57
C PHE A 39 -7.27 -1.22 2.86
N GLU A 40 -7.51 -2.51 3.13
CA GLU A 40 -6.49 -3.56 3.05
C GLU A 40 -6.98 -4.78 2.24
N ARG A 41 -6.04 -5.45 1.54
CA ARG A 41 -6.30 -6.67 0.77
C ARG A 41 -5.19 -7.69 1.02
N CYS A 42 -5.55 -8.95 1.21
CA CYS A 42 -4.60 -10.04 1.37
C CYS A 42 -4.01 -10.47 0.02
N PHE A 43 -2.78 -10.94 0.06
CA PHE A 43 -2.10 -11.64 -1.02
C PHE A 43 -1.87 -13.10 -0.61
N ASP A 44 -1.77 -13.97 -1.60
CA ASP A 44 -1.40 -15.38 -1.37
C ASP A 44 0.08 -15.52 -0.99
N ASN A 45 0.93 -14.59 -1.47
CA ASN A 45 2.37 -14.59 -1.28
C ASN A 45 2.91 -13.17 -1.02
N GLU A 46 4.15 -13.08 -0.55
CA GLU A 46 4.82 -11.81 -0.30
C GLU A 46 5.04 -10.99 -1.58
N CYS A 47 4.85 -9.67 -1.48
CA CYS A 47 5.17 -8.73 -2.54
C CYS A 47 6.64 -8.29 -2.43
N ILE A 48 7.43 -8.60 -3.45
CA ILE A 48 8.85 -8.24 -3.56
C ILE A 48 9.04 -6.81 -4.10
N GLN A 49 8.22 -6.42 -5.07
CA GLN A 49 8.26 -5.08 -5.67
C GLN A 49 6.87 -4.70 -6.19
N MET A 50 6.52 -3.43 -6.05
CA MET A 50 5.27 -2.86 -6.54
C MET A 50 5.56 -1.54 -7.26
N LYS A 51 4.76 -1.23 -8.29
CA LYS A 51 4.81 0.05 -9.01
C LYS A 51 3.39 0.54 -9.26
N ILE A 52 3.17 1.82 -8.99
CA ILE A 52 1.91 2.50 -9.30
C ILE A 52 1.98 2.95 -10.76
N LEU A 53 0.96 2.59 -11.54
CA LEU A 53 0.91 2.88 -12.98
C LEU A 53 0.23 4.21 -13.28
N SER A 54 -0.84 4.52 -12.55
CA SER A 54 -1.63 5.74 -12.69
C SER A 54 -1.08 6.88 -11.82
N GLU A 55 -1.61 8.08 -12.03
CA GLU A 55 -1.23 9.25 -11.23
C GLU A 55 -1.96 9.30 -9.89
N ASP A 56 -3.16 8.74 -9.84
CA ASP A 56 -4.11 8.72 -8.71
C ASP A 56 -4.71 7.32 -8.45
N TYR A 57 -5.56 7.23 -7.44
CA TYR A 57 -6.40 6.06 -7.13
C TYR A 57 -7.88 6.49 -7.02
N SER A 58 -8.53 6.59 -8.19
CA SER A 58 -9.99 6.79 -8.37
C SER A 58 -10.75 5.47 -8.50
#